data_AF-A0AA43UA81-F1
#
_entry.id   AF-A0AA43UA81-F1
#
_cell.length_a   1.000
_cell.length_b   1.000
_cell.length_c   1.000
_cell.angle_alpha   90.00
_cell.angle_beta   90.00
_cell.angle_gamma   90.00
#
_symmetry.space_group_name_H-M   'P 1'
#
loop_
_entity.id
_entity.type
_entity.pdbx_description
1 polymer ?
#
loop_
_entity_poly.entity_id
_entity_poly.type
_entity_poly.pdbx_seq_one_letter_code
_entity_poly.pdbx_strand_id
1 'polypeptide(L)'
;MIKYDELLSDKNHRWIHLESPDRKEIERMKNNYGIPRDFISDMYDPFEVARSEYLEKDEQHAKLLLIEHVQLRNNHTQDEEFVTLPLSIILVENRIITVSRQTPDFLEKIYKKYFTSSKAKIKDIQEFLLLILHENEKYFIGALRRIFGKIERMRIDVQHSSGNKELYRQIAIEKSIIILRDGIKSNRSVIETFQEYPLIPPTNEHLNKMHDVLVDSRQAEQMAQTCSNLADHLSSLFDNVISNNLNTIMKTLTSITIILTIPTIVGGLWGMNVRLPIENHPQAFSISLLFIILLSLLAYWWLKKNDYF
;
A
#
# COMPACT_ATOMS: atom_id res chain seq x y z
N MET A 1 16.47 17.89 -11.60
CA MET A 1 17.70 18.66 -11.24
C MET A 1 17.28 19.94 -10.55
N ILE A 2 16.85 19.82 -9.30
CA ILE A 2 16.74 21.00 -8.45
C ILE A 2 17.92 21.00 -7.50
N LYS A 3 19.00 21.66 -7.92
CA LYS A 3 20.15 21.94 -7.06
C LYS A 3 19.83 23.20 -6.27
N TYR A 4 19.22 23.03 -5.10
CA TYR A 4 19.10 24.13 -4.16
C TYR A 4 20.48 24.39 -3.56
N ASP A 5 21.11 25.46 -4.02
CA ASP A 5 22.32 26.04 -3.42
C ASP A 5 21.89 27.42 -2.86
N GLU A 6 20.89 27.43 -1.97
CA GLU A 6 20.31 28.66 -1.41
C GLU A 6 20.29 28.67 0.12
N LEU A 7 20.62 29.84 0.67
CA LEU A 7 20.86 30.08 2.09
C LEU A 7 19.58 29.90 2.91
N LEU A 8 19.66 29.16 4.02
CA LEU A 8 18.75 29.38 5.14
C LEU A 8 18.93 30.83 5.60
N SER A 9 17.91 31.40 6.28
CA SER A 9 17.79 32.81 6.69
C SER A 9 19.04 33.50 7.28
N ASP A 10 20.07 32.74 7.67
CA ASP A 10 21.32 33.22 8.21
C ASP A 10 22.50 32.70 7.36
N LYS A 11 23.49 33.55 7.07
CA LYS A 11 24.66 33.21 6.22
C LYS A 11 25.45 31.98 6.72
N ASN A 12 25.19 31.57 7.96
CA ASN A 12 25.86 30.48 8.68
C ASN A 12 25.16 29.11 8.61
N HIS A 13 23.90 29.03 8.15
CA HIS A 13 23.17 27.75 8.03
C HIS A 13 22.89 27.47 6.55
N ARG A 14 23.27 26.30 6.03
CA ARG A 14 23.07 25.96 4.61
C ARG A 14 22.35 24.63 4.44
N TRP A 15 21.35 24.61 3.57
CA TRP A 15 20.74 23.38 3.06
C TRP A 15 21.21 23.13 1.64
N ILE A 16 21.67 21.92 1.36
CA ILE A 16 22.04 21.45 0.03
C ILE A 16 21.20 20.20 -0.26
N HIS A 17 20.51 20.19 -1.40
CA HIS A 17 19.82 18.99 -1.87
C HIS A 17 20.50 18.41 -3.12
N LEU A 18 20.73 17.11 -3.11
CA LEU A 18 21.30 16.34 -4.20
C LEU A 18 20.29 15.28 -4.67
N GLU A 19 19.80 15.44 -5.90
CA GLU A 19 18.94 14.48 -6.58
C GLU A 19 19.79 13.65 -7.55
N SER A 20 19.84 12.32 -7.35
CA SER A 20 20.61 11.37 -8.18
C SER A 20 22.03 11.86 -8.52
N PRO A 21 22.88 12.17 -7.52
CA PRO A 21 24.20 12.75 -7.76
C PRO A 21 25.12 11.83 -8.57
N ASP A 22 25.80 12.37 -9.57
CA ASP A 22 26.75 11.60 -10.36
C ASP A 22 28.06 11.30 -9.59
N ARG A 23 28.90 10.42 -10.13
CA ARG A 23 30.18 10.06 -9.49
C ARG A 23 31.07 11.28 -9.22
N LYS A 24 31.05 12.32 -10.07
CA LYS A 24 31.87 13.52 -9.88
C LYS A 24 31.34 14.37 -8.73
N GLU A 25 30.01 14.44 -8.58
CA GLU A 25 29.34 15.11 -7.47
C GLU A 25 29.62 14.40 -6.15
N ILE A 26 29.56 13.07 -6.12
CA ILE A 26 29.93 12.27 -4.93
C ILE A 26 31.37 12.59 -4.51
N GLU A 27 32.33 12.58 -5.44
CA GLU A 27 33.72 12.95 -5.13
C GLU A 27 33.85 14.41 -4.65
N ARG A 28 33.10 15.33 -5.25
CA ARG A 28 33.09 16.73 -4.82
C ARG A 28 32.58 16.88 -3.39
N MET A 29 31.52 16.18 -3.03
CA MET A 29 30.97 16.21 -1.67
C MET A 29 31.94 15.62 -0.65
N LYS A 30 32.58 14.50 -1.00
CA LYS A 30 33.65 13.91 -0.19
C LYS A 30 34.81 14.88 0.05
N ASN A 31 35.33 15.49 -1.03
CA ASN A 31 36.51 16.36 -0.92
C ASN A 31 36.21 17.69 -0.24
N ASN A 32 35.02 18.24 -0.42
CA ASN A 32 34.66 19.54 0.13
C ASN A 32 34.13 19.48 1.57
N TYR A 33 33.47 18.37 1.94
CA TYR A 33 32.74 18.26 3.21
C TYR A 33 33.13 17.04 4.04
N GLY A 34 34.09 16.22 3.59
CA GLY A 34 34.54 15.05 4.35
C GLY A 34 33.57 13.88 4.39
N ILE A 35 32.52 13.92 3.58
CA ILE A 35 31.41 12.96 3.67
C ILE A 35 31.83 11.60 3.08
N PRO A 36 31.65 10.49 3.81
CA PRO A 36 31.85 9.14 3.29
C PRO A 36 31.01 8.86 2.04
N ARG A 37 31.52 8.04 1.11
CA ARG A 37 30.82 7.80 -0.18
C ARG A 37 29.51 7.03 0.03
N ASP A 38 29.54 6.07 0.93
CA ASP A 38 28.43 5.28 1.47
C ASP A 38 27.25 6.17 1.90
N PHE A 39 27.48 7.24 2.67
CA PHE A 39 26.40 8.15 3.09
C PHE A 39 25.64 8.78 1.92
N ILE A 40 26.25 8.80 0.74
CA ILE A 40 25.63 9.26 -0.49
C ILE A 40 25.12 8.04 -1.29
N SER A 41 25.95 7.02 -1.53
CA SER A 41 25.61 5.91 -2.42
C SER A 41 24.51 4.98 -1.91
N ASP A 42 24.29 4.92 -0.59
CA ASP A 42 23.31 4.03 0.03
C ASP A 42 21.87 4.34 -0.42
N MET A 43 21.60 5.57 -0.86
CA MET A 43 20.32 5.96 -1.47
C MET A 43 19.97 5.20 -2.76
N TYR A 44 20.96 4.56 -3.41
CA TYR A 44 20.75 3.84 -4.64
C TYR A 44 20.23 2.43 -4.41
N ASP A 45 20.36 1.89 -3.19
CA ASP A 45 19.72 0.63 -2.80
C ASP A 45 18.30 0.91 -2.28
N PRO A 46 17.24 0.53 -3.00
CA PRO A 46 15.87 0.75 -2.56
C PRO A 46 15.49 -0.02 -1.29
N PHE A 47 16.30 -1.02 -0.89
CA PHE A 47 16.06 -1.84 0.30
C PHE A 47 16.93 -1.43 1.49
N GLU A 48 17.65 -0.31 1.36
CA GLU A 48 18.47 0.20 2.46
C GLU A 48 17.60 0.60 3.65
N VAL A 49 17.98 0.12 4.84
CA VAL A 49 17.20 0.30 6.07
C VAL A 49 17.56 1.62 6.74
N ALA A 50 16.54 2.34 7.22
CA ALA A 50 16.74 3.57 8.00
C ALA A 50 17.66 3.33 9.21
N ARG A 51 18.68 4.18 9.37
CA ARG A 51 19.64 4.12 10.49
C ARG A 51 20.23 5.49 10.79
N SER A 52 20.80 5.63 11.98
CA SER A 52 21.68 6.75 12.32
C SER A 52 23.12 6.27 12.41
N GLU A 53 24.04 6.95 11.72
CA GLU A 53 25.47 6.72 11.85
C GLU A 53 26.19 7.98 12.28
N TYR A 54 27.21 7.81 13.12
CA TYR A 54 28.08 8.88 13.58
C TYR A 54 29.50 8.55 13.15
N LEU A 55 30.13 9.50 12.45
CA LEU A 55 31.54 9.39 12.10
C LEU A 55 32.31 10.47 12.86
N GLU A 56 33.16 10.03 13.79
CA GLU A 56 34.22 10.83 14.41
C GLU A 56 35.55 10.37 13.83
N LYS A 57 36.02 11.04 12.78
CA LYS A 57 37.40 10.88 12.28
C LYS A 57 38.02 12.24 12.01
N ASP A 58 39.24 12.45 12.52
CA ASP A 58 40.13 13.55 12.16
C ASP A 58 39.44 14.93 12.12
N GLU A 59 38.83 15.34 13.24
CA GLU A 59 38.15 16.65 13.45
C GLU A 59 36.87 16.89 12.62
N GLN A 60 36.46 15.97 11.74
CA GLN A 60 35.23 16.06 10.95
C GLN A 60 34.11 15.26 11.61
N HIS A 61 33.04 15.97 11.99
CA HIS A 61 31.85 15.40 12.61
C HIS A 61 30.74 15.32 11.55
N ALA A 62 30.56 14.14 10.96
CA ALA A 62 29.46 13.88 10.04
C ALA A 62 28.49 12.89 10.68
N LYS A 63 27.20 13.26 10.72
CA LYS A 63 26.13 12.36 11.16
C LYS A 63 25.18 12.09 10.01
N LEU A 64 24.92 10.82 9.74
CA LEU A 64 23.89 10.38 8.81
C LEU A 64 22.63 10.05 9.59
N LEU A 65 21.50 10.58 9.15
CA LEU A 65 20.19 9.98 9.36
C LEU A 65 19.70 9.49 8.00
N LEU A 66 19.78 8.19 7.79
CA LEU A 66 19.13 7.56 6.66
C LEU A 66 17.70 7.27 7.07
N ILE A 67 16.74 7.84 6.35
CA ILE A 67 15.30 7.62 6.56
C ILE A 67 14.65 7.19 5.26
N GLU A 68 13.44 6.67 5.34
CA GLU A 68 12.62 6.33 4.19
C GLU A 68 11.54 7.39 3.95
N HIS A 69 11.25 7.69 2.69
CA HIS A 69 10.14 8.56 2.30
C HIS A 69 9.17 7.87 1.35
N VAL A 70 7.90 8.28 1.41
CA VAL A 70 6.86 7.73 0.55
C VAL A 70 7.00 8.22 -0.89
N GLN A 71 6.75 7.32 -1.83
CA GLN A 71 6.56 7.63 -3.24
C GLN A 71 5.35 6.89 -3.81
N LEU A 72 4.60 7.58 -4.68
CA LEU A 72 3.54 6.97 -5.47
C LEU A 72 4.11 6.45 -6.80
N ARG A 73 3.82 5.19 -7.15
CA ARG A 73 4.18 4.58 -8.42
C ARG A 73 2.98 3.87 -9.03
N ASN A 74 2.93 3.78 -10.35
CA ASN A 74 2.00 2.88 -11.03
C ASN A 74 2.65 1.50 -11.18
N ASN A 75 1.95 0.45 -10.77
CA ASN A 75 2.40 -0.93 -10.98
C ASN A 75 2.21 -1.36 -12.46
N HIS A 76 2.54 -2.62 -12.78
CA HIS A 76 2.38 -3.16 -14.13
C HIS A 76 0.92 -3.19 -14.63
N THR A 77 -0.06 -3.15 -13.72
CA THR A 77 -1.50 -3.09 -14.05
C THR A 77 -2.05 -1.67 -14.11
N GLN A 78 -1.17 -0.65 -14.05
CA GLN A 78 -1.52 0.78 -13.94
C GLN A 78 -2.31 1.17 -12.68
N ASP A 79 -2.36 0.28 -11.68
CA ASP A 79 -2.90 0.63 -10.38
C ASP A 79 -1.82 1.33 -9.54
N GLU A 80 -2.26 2.32 -8.78
CA GLU A 80 -1.44 3.10 -7.87
C GLU A 80 -0.97 2.25 -6.67
N GLU A 81 0.35 2.08 -6.56
CA GLU A 81 1.07 1.42 -5.46
C GLU A 81 1.93 2.45 -4.72
N PHE A 82 1.99 2.35 -3.39
CA PHE A 82 2.94 3.12 -2.59
C PHE A 82 4.18 2.30 -2.33
N VAL A 83 5.34 2.95 -2.48
CA VAL A 83 6.64 2.41 -2.12
C VAL A 83 7.36 3.39 -1.22
N THR A 84 8.38 2.93 -0.51
CA THR A 84 9.33 3.78 0.18
C THR A 84 10.66 3.81 -0.57
N LEU A 85 11.38 4.92 -0.46
CA LEU A 85 12.73 5.07 -0.95
C LEU A 85 13.61 5.73 0.12
N PRO A 86 14.91 5.39 0.18
CA PRO A 86 15.83 6.02 1.12
C PRO A 86 16.08 7.50 0.79
N LEU A 87 16.23 8.28 1.85
CA LEU A 87 16.64 9.67 1.88
C LEU A 87 17.75 9.80 2.93
N SER A 88 18.95 10.12 2.46
CA SER A 88 20.09 10.40 3.34
C SER A 88 20.02 11.85 3.79
N ILE A 89 19.97 12.07 5.10
CA ILE A 89 20.07 13.39 5.72
C ILE A 89 21.41 13.45 6.44
N ILE A 90 22.34 14.19 5.87
CA ILE A 90 23.72 14.27 6.33
C ILE A 90 23.93 15.62 7.00
N LEU A 91 24.43 15.59 8.23
CA LEU A 91 24.68 16.75 9.07
C LEU A 91 26.19 16.89 9.22
N VAL A 92 26.72 17.99 8.70
CA VAL A 92 28.16 18.32 8.72
C VAL A 92 28.29 19.77 9.15
N GLU A 93 29.07 20.01 10.21
CA GLU A 93 29.26 21.32 10.82
C GLU A 93 27.91 21.98 11.16
N ASN A 94 27.50 23.00 10.37
CA ASN A 94 26.24 23.71 10.51
C ASN A 94 25.41 23.66 9.21
N ARG A 95 25.43 22.51 8.51
CA ARG A 95 24.77 22.29 7.23
C ARG A 95 23.98 21.00 7.19
N ILE A 96 22.81 21.03 6.54
CA ILE A 96 22.06 19.83 6.16
C ILE A 96 22.29 19.56 4.69
N ILE A 97 22.69 18.34 4.38
CA ILE A 97 22.79 17.82 3.01
C ILE A 97 21.76 16.70 2.89
N THR A 98 20.76 16.89 2.05
CA THR A 98 19.78 15.83 1.75
C THR A 98 20.09 15.19 0.41
N VAL A 99 20.12 13.86 0.37
CA VAL A 99 20.46 13.11 -0.84
C VAL A 99 19.41 12.05 -1.09
N SER A 100 18.84 12.04 -2.30
CA SER A 100 17.86 11.04 -2.69
C SER A 100 17.97 10.69 -4.16
N ARG A 101 17.44 9.51 -4.53
CA ARG A 101 17.33 9.13 -5.94
C ARG A 101 16.38 10.05 -6.70
N GLN A 102 15.22 10.34 -6.12
CA GLN A 102 14.25 11.29 -6.65
C GLN A 102 13.91 12.29 -5.56
N THR A 103 13.77 13.57 -5.91
CA THR A 103 13.37 14.60 -4.93
C THR A 103 12.01 14.24 -4.32
N PRO A 104 11.89 14.08 -2.99
CA PRO A 104 10.61 13.89 -2.34
C PRO A 104 9.75 15.15 -2.46
N ASP A 105 8.45 14.98 -2.77
CA ASP A 105 7.49 16.08 -2.89
C ASP A 105 7.46 16.99 -1.64
N PHE A 106 7.68 16.40 -0.46
CA PHE A 106 7.67 17.14 0.80
C PHE A 106 8.88 18.09 0.93
N LEU A 107 10.04 17.74 0.36
CA LEU A 107 11.21 18.63 0.30
C LEU A 107 10.93 19.81 -0.63
N GLU A 108 10.30 19.59 -1.78
CA GLU A 108 9.88 20.70 -2.65
C GLU A 108 8.88 21.64 -1.96
N LYS A 109 7.93 21.06 -1.21
CA LYS A 109 6.94 21.82 -0.44
C LYS A 109 7.60 22.67 0.64
N ILE A 110 8.58 22.11 1.34
CA ILE A 110 9.42 22.84 2.30
C ILE A 110 10.15 23.99 1.59
N TYR A 111 10.79 23.72 0.45
CA TYR A 111 11.50 24.75 -0.31
C TYR A 111 10.59 25.93 -0.68
N LYS A 112 9.45 25.66 -1.34
CA LYS A 112 8.49 26.69 -1.78
C LYS A 112 7.94 27.51 -0.61
N LYS A 113 7.67 26.84 0.53
CA LYS A 113 7.05 27.47 1.70
C LYS A 113 8.03 28.32 2.53
N TYR A 114 9.28 27.88 2.68
CA TYR A 114 10.23 28.50 3.62
C TYR A 114 11.32 29.32 2.94
N PHE A 115 11.65 29.05 1.69
CA PHE A 115 12.77 29.71 0.99
C PHE A 115 12.30 30.66 -0.11
N THR A 116 11.15 30.40 -0.75
CA THR A 116 10.57 31.31 -1.75
C THR A 116 9.60 32.31 -1.13
N SER A 117 8.82 31.89 -0.12
CA SER A 117 7.80 32.71 0.52
C SER A 117 8.36 33.39 1.77
N SER A 118 8.67 34.69 1.71
CA SER A 118 9.47 35.48 2.67
C SER A 118 8.97 35.59 4.13
N LYS A 119 8.03 34.76 4.58
CA LYS A 119 7.34 34.90 5.88
C LYS A 119 7.77 33.90 6.94
N ALA A 120 8.30 32.73 6.57
CA ALA A 120 8.67 31.70 7.54
C ALA A 120 10.19 31.65 7.72
N LYS A 121 10.67 31.91 8.93
CA LYS A 121 12.10 31.80 9.27
C LYS A 121 12.33 30.51 10.04
N ILE A 122 13.25 29.71 9.54
CA ILE A 122 13.84 28.57 10.27
C ILE A 122 15.00 29.13 11.10
N LYS A 123 14.99 28.89 12.41
CA LYS A 123 15.93 29.50 13.35
C LYS A 123 17.31 28.83 13.30
N ASP A 124 17.33 27.50 13.27
CA ASP A 124 18.55 26.71 13.31
C ASP A 124 18.42 25.39 12.54
N ILE A 125 19.53 24.66 12.48
CA ILE A 125 19.65 23.38 11.77
C ILE A 125 18.80 22.28 12.39
N GLN A 126 18.63 22.26 13.71
CA GLN A 126 17.86 21.24 14.41
C GLN A 126 16.37 21.42 14.16
N GLU A 127 15.88 22.66 14.16
CA GLU A 127 14.53 22.99 13.73
C GLU A 127 14.29 22.56 12.28
N PHE A 128 15.28 22.77 11.38
CA PHE A 128 15.14 22.34 9.99
C PHE A 128 15.05 20.82 9.83
N LEU A 129 15.89 20.07 10.56
CA LEU A 129 15.83 18.61 10.58
C LEU A 129 14.47 18.12 11.09
N LEU A 130 13.99 18.68 12.20
CA LEU A 130 12.68 18.34 12.76
C LEU A 130 11.54 18.65 11.78
N LEU A 131 11.64 19.73 11.02
CA LEU A 131 10.68 20.06 9.95
C LEU A 131 10.69 19.02 8.83
N ILE A 132 11.86 18.55 8.39
CA ILE A 132 12.00 17.49 7.39
C ILE A 132 11.34 16.20 7.90
N LEU A 133 11.65 15.78 9.12
CA LEU A 133 11.07 14.58 9.74
C LEU A 133 9.54 14.70 9.87
N HIS A 134 9.06 15.83 10.36
CA HIS A 134 7.62 16.07 10.54
C HIS A 134 6.85 16.06 9.21
N GLU A 135 7.36 16.73 8.17
CA GLU A 135 6.69 16.68 6.87
C GLU A 135 6.77 15.28 6.25
N ASN A 136 7.83 14.51 6.48
CA ASN A 136 7.89 13.11 6.05
C ASN A 136 6.78 12.25 6.69
N GLU A 137 6.60 12.34 8.02
CA GLU A 137 5.53 11.61 8.74
C GLU A 137 4.13 11.97 8.20
N LYS A 138 3.88 13.24 7.88
CA LYS A 138 2.61 13.66 7.25
C LYS A 138 2.36 13.01 5.89
N TYR A 139 3.42 12.73 5.12
CA TYR A 139 3.28 12.03 3.84
C TYR A 139 2.94 10.56 4.02
N PHE A 140 3.49 9.88 5.04
CA PHE A 140 3.05 8.54 5.45
C PHE A 140 1.58 8.52 5.85
N ILE A 141 1.16 9.43 6.72
CA ILE A 141 -0.25 9.58 7.12
C ILE A 141 -1.15 9.83 5.90
N GLY A 142 -0.72 10.71 4.99
CA GLY A 142 -1.45 11.01 3.75
C GLY A 142 -1.62 9.79 2.84
N ALA A 143 -0.57 8.97 2.69
CA ALA A 143 -0.62 7.73 1.92
C ALA A 143 -1.58 6.71 2.56
N LEU A 144 -1.53 6.54 3.89
CA LEU A 144 -2.43 5.65 4.62
C LEU A 144 -3.90 6.09 4.51
N ARG A 145 -4.20 7.40 4.54
CA ARG A 145 -5.57 7.89 4.27
C ARG A 145 -6.06 7.53 2.88
N ARG A 146 -5.19 7.63 1.87
CA ARG A 146 -5.53 7.22 0.49
C ARG A 146 -5.78 5.71 0.40
N ILE A 147 -4.97 4.91 1.07
CA ILE A 147 -5.15 3.45 1.16
C ILE A 147 -6.47 3.11 1.85
N PHE A 148 -6.76 3.69 3.01
CA PHE A 148 -8.03 3.49 3.71
C PHE A 148 -9.23 3.77 2.78
N GLY A 149 -9.20 4.90 2.07
CA GLY A 149 -10.24 5.22 1.08
C GLY A 149 -10.32 4.23 -0.09
N LYS A 150 -9.21 3.61 -0.50
CA LYS A 150 -9.21 2.54 -1.53
C LYS A 150 -9.84 1.26 -0.99
N ILE A 151 -9.52 0.85 0.23
CA ILE A 151 -10.09 -0.34 0.88
C ILE A 151 -11.61 -0.21 0.99
N GLU A 152 -12.12 0.94 1.46
CA GLU A 152 -13.57 1.14 1.60
C GLU A 152 -14.29 1.12 0.26
N ARG A 153 -13.69 1.67 -0.81
CA ARG A 153 -14.26 1.55 -2.17
C ARG A 153 -14.31 0.09 -2.63
N MET A 154 -13.21 -0.65 -2.46
CA MET A 154 -13.16 -2.06 -2.85
C MET A 154 -14.15 -2.94 -2.07
N ARG A 155 -14.37 -2.64 -0.79
CA ARG A 155 -15.38 -3.34 0.02
C ARG A 155 -16.78 -3.21 -0.58
N ILE A 156 -17.13 -2.04 -1.10
CA ILE A 156 -18.43 -1.81 -1.76
C ILE A 156 -18.47 -2.54 -3.11
N ASP A 157 -17.41 -2.44 -3.90
CA ASP A 157 -17.35 -3.02 -5.25
C ASP A 157 -17.41 -4.56 -5.25
N VAL A 158 -16.86 -5.20 -4.21
CA VAL A 158 -16.86 -6.67 -4.02
C VAL A 158 -18.26 -7.27 -3.97
N GLN A 159 -19.25 -6.54 -3.46
CA GLN A 159 -20.62 -7.03 -3.39
C GLN A 159 -21.26 -7.19 -4.78
N HIS A 160 -20.72 -6.51 -5.79
CA HIS A 160 -21.29 -6.44 -7.14
C HIS A 160 -20.38 -7.03 -8.21
N SER A 161 -19.08 -7.20 -7.94
CA SER A 161 -18.11 -7.72 -8.89
C SER A 161 -17.01 -8.54 -8.19
N SER A 162 -16.76 -9.75 -8.68
CA SER A 162 -15.69 -10.63 -8.21
C SER A 162 -14.79 -11.00 -9.39
N GLY A 163 -14.08 -10.00 -9.91
CA GLY A 163 -13.16 -10.13 -11.04
C GLY A 163 -11.69 -10.24 -10.63
N ASN A 164 -10.85 -10.73 -11.54
CA ASN A 164 -9.40 -10.78 -11.34
C ASN A 164 -8.77 -9.40 -11.12
N LYS A 165 -9.39 -8.34 -11.65
CA LYS A 165 -8.89 -6.96 -11.52
C LYS A 165 -8.94 -6.48 -10.07
N GLU A 166 -10.01 -6.80 -9.36
CA GLU A 166 -10.21 -6.44 -7.96
C GLU A 166 -9.19 -7.18 -7.08
N LEU A 167 -8.86 -8.43 -7.39
CA LEU A 167 -7.79 -9.18 -6.71
C LEU A 167 -6.41 -8.53 -6.89
N TYR A 168 -6.05 -8.13 -8.11
CA TYR A 168 -4.76 -7.45 -8.33
C TYR A 168 -4.66 -6.11 -7.58
N ARG A 169 -5.76 -5.36 -7.50
CA ARG A 169 -5.82 -4.12 -6.70
C ARG A 169 -5.64 -4.39 -5.21
N GLN A 170 -6.23 -5.48 -4.71
CA GLN A 170 -6.08 -5.88 -3.31
C GLN A 170 -4.61 -6.17 -2.99
N ILE A 171 -3.94 -6.98 -3.83
CA ILE A 171 -2.52 -7.29 -3.69
C ILE A 171 -1.67 -6.00 -3.69
N ALA A 172 -1.98 -5.05 -4.57
CA ALA A 172 -1.26 -3.77 -4.61
C ALA A 172 -1.43 -2.95 -3.32
N ILE A 173 -2.63 -2.98 -2.72
CA ILE A 173 -2.91 -2.34 -1.43
C ILE A 173 -2.15 -3.02 -0.30
N GLU A 174 -2.24 -4.35 -0.19
CA GLU A 174 -1.56 -5.13 0.85
C GLU A 174 -0.05 -4.88 0.82
N LYS A 175 0.56 -4.94 -0.37
CA LYS A 175 1.97 -4.64 -0.54
C LYS A 175 2.33 -3.21 -0.15
N SER A 176 1.49 -2.24 -0.52
CA SER A 176 1.68 -0.84 -0.12
C SER A 176 1.64 -0.68 1.41
N ILE A 177 0.72 -1.36 2.09
CA ILE A 177 0.60 -1.31 3.56
C ILE A 177 1.84 -1.89 4.23
N ILE A 178 2.33 -3.05 3.77
CA ILE A 178 3.51 -3.71 4.33
C ILE A 178 4.73 -2.78 4.22
N ILE A 179 5.01 -2.28 3.02
CA ILE A 179 6.16 -1.40 2.76
C ILE A 179 6.08 -0.12 3.59
N LEU A 180 4.90 0.53 3.64
CA LEU A 180 4.72 1.73 4.45
C LEU A 180 4.89 1.46 5.95
N ARG A 181 4.36 0.34 6.46
CA ARG A 181 4.50 -0.04 7.88
C ARG A 181 5.96 -0.24 8.25
N ASP A 182 6.72 -0.93 7.40
CA ASP A 182 8.14 -1.20 7.62
C ASP A 182 8.94 0.12 7.61
N GLY A 183 8.68 1.01 6.64
CA GLY A 183 9.30 2.34 6.59
C GLY A 183 8.96 3.24 7.79
N ILE A 184 7.71 3.23 8.26
CA ILE A 184 7.31 3.97 9.49
C ILE A 184 8.08 3.45 10.70
N LYS A 185 8.16 2.12 10.85
CA LYS A 185 8.87 1.50 11.97
C LYS A 185 10.37 1.81 11.94
N SER A 186 10.97 1.74 10.74
CA SER A 186 12.38 2.06 10.55
C SER A 186 12.67 3.52 10.86
N ASN A 187 11.87 4.44 10.32
CA ASN A 187 11.98 5.87 10.60
C ASN A 187 11.82 6.19 12.08
N ARG A 188 10.83 5.59 12.76
CA ARG A 188 10.63 5.80 14.19
C ARG A 188 11.87 5.43 15.00
N SER A 189 12.50 4.30 14.70
CA SER A 189 13.72 3.88 15.40
C SER A 189 14.86 4.91 15.24
N VAL A 190 14.98 5.51 14.05
CA VAL A 190 15.95 6.59 13.79
C VAL A 190 15.60 7.86 14.56
N ILE A 191 14.32 8.23 14.60
CA ILE A 191 13.83 9.41 15.34
C ILE A 191 14.04 9.24 16.86
N GLU A 192 13.73 8.06 17.41
CA GLU A 192 13.96 7.71 18.82
C GLU A 192 15.45 7.75 19.16
N THR A 193 16.31 7.18 18.31
CA THR A 193 17.78 7.25 18.49
C THR A 193 18.29 8.68 18.44
N PHE A 194 17.73 9.51 17.55
CA PHE A 194 18.07 10.94 17.47
C PHE A 194 17.56 11.74 18.68
N GLN A 195 16.43 11.35 19.29
CA GLN A 195 15.94 11.95 20.53
C GLN A 195 16.87 11.64 21.72
N GLU A 196 17.38 10.41 21.80
CA GLU A 196 18.31 10.00 22.87
C GLU A 196 19.70 10.64 22.69
N TYR A 197 20.18 10.72 21.45
CA TYR A 197 21.49 11.25 21.09
C TYR A 197 21.35 12.45 20.12
N PRO A 198 20.90 13.62 20.61
CA PRO A 198 20.75 14.81 19.77
C PRO A 198 22.12 15.38 19.37
N LEU A 199 22.18 16.03 18.22
CA LEU A 199 23.40 16.65 17.69
C LEU A 199 23.89 17.86 18.49
N ILE A 200 22.94 18.66 18.94
CA ILE A 200 23.14 19.87 19.71
C ILE A 200 22.18 19.76 20.90
N PRO A 201 22.56 20.22 22.11
CA PRO A 201 21.65 20.27 23.24
C PRO A 201 20.30 20.86 22.84
N PRO A 202 19.20 20.07 22.86
CA PRO A 202 17.93 20.52 22.36
C PRO A 202 17.36 21.62 23.26
N THR A 203 16.75 22.64 22.64
CA THR A 203 15.94 23.62 23.37
C THR A 203 14.59 23.01 23.74
N ASN A 204 13.86 23.62 24.69
CA ASN A 204 12.48 23.20 25.00
C ASN A 204 11.57 23.22 23.76
N GLU A 205 11.80 24.13 22.82
CA GLU A 205 11.06 24.19 21.56
C GLU A 205 11.38 23.00 20.65
N HIS A 206 12.65 22.56 20.61
CA HIS A 206 13.06 21.37 19.86
C HIS A 206 12.43 20.10 20.45
N LEU A 207 12.39 19.99 21.78
CA LEU A 207 11.76 18.85 22.46
C LEU A 207 10.26 18.77 22.17
N ASN A 208 9.55 19.91 22.15
CA ASN A 208 8.13 19.93 21.79
C ASN A 208 7.91 19.50 20.33
N LYS A 209 8.70 20.03 19.37
CA LYS A 209 8.61 19.61 17.96
C LYS A 209 8.96 18.13 17.77
N MET A 210 9.95 17.62 18.50
CA MET A 210 10.29 16.21 18.50
C MET A 210 9.13 15.35 19.01
N HIS A 211 8.47 15.80 20.08
CA HIS A 211 7.29 15.13 20.60
C HIS A 211 6.18 15.03 19.55
N ASP A 212 5.90 16.13 18.83
CA ASP A 212 4.90 16.14 17.75
C ASP A 212 5.25 15.11 16.65
N VAL A 213 6.52 15.06 16.22
CA VAL A 213 7.00 14.07 15.23
C VAL A 213 6.78 12.64 15.71
N LEU A 214 7.10 12.34 16.97
CA LEU A 214 6.91 11.01 17.55
C LEU A 214 5.42 10.64 17.70
N VAL A 215 4.56 11.61 18.02
CA VAL A 215 3.11 11.42 18.07
C VAL A 215 2.57 11.09 16.68
N ASP A 216 2.97 11.85 15.66
CA ASP A 216 2.57 11.60 14.26
C ASP A 216 3.08 10.23 13.77
N SER A 217 4.30 9.85 14.13
CA SER A 217 4.86 8.52 13.78
C SER A 217 4.08 7.37 14.43
N ARG A 218 3.69 7.51 15.71
CA ARG A 218 2.82 6.54 16.40
C ARG A 218 1.44 6.49 15.77
N GLN A 219 0.87 7.64 15.38
CA GLN A 219 -0.39 7.68 14.65
C GLN A 219 -0.28 6.93 13.31
N ALA A 220 0.79 7.17 12.55
CA ALA A 220 1.03 6.49 11.29
C ALA A 220 1.11 4.97 11.47
N GLU A 221 1.81 4.48 12.49
CA GLU A 221 1.88 3.04 12.79
C GLU A 221 0.49 2.45 13.13
N GLN A 222 -0.29 3.13 13.98
CA GLN A 222 -1.65 2.71 14.32
C GLN A 222 -2.58 2.67 13.08
N MET A 223 -2.44 3.66 12.20
CA MET A 223 -3.18 3.72 10.93
C MET A 223 -2.76 2.60 9.98
N ALA A 224 -1.47 2.28 9.89
CA ALA A 224 -0.96 1.17 9.10
C ALA A 224 -1.50 -0.17 9.60
N GLN A 225 -1.50 -0.40 10.92
CA GLN A 225 -2.08 -1.60 11.53
C GLN A 225 -3.59 -1.70 11.25
N THR A 226 -4.31 -0.58 11.36
CA THR A 226 -5.74 -0.54 11.04
C THR A 226 -5.99 -0.88 9.57
N CYS A 227 -5.20 -0.31 8.64
CA CYS A 227 -5.32 -0.62 7.22
C CYS A 227 -5.00 -2.10 6.93
N SER A 228 -4.00 -2.68 7.61
CA SER A 228 -3.68 -4.12 7.51
C SER A 228 -4.88 -4.97 7.90
N ASN A 229 -5.46 -4.72 9.08
CA ASN A 229 -6.63 -5.47 9.56
C ASN A 229 -7.84 -5.33 8.61
N LEU A 230 -8.04 -4.14 8.04
CA LEU A 230 -9.12 -3.91 7.07
C LEU A 230 -8.87 -4.62 5.74
N ALA A 231 -7.62 -4.73 5.30
CA ALA A 231 -7.25 -5.51 4.12
C ALA A 231 -7.47 -7.02 4.34
N ASP A 232 -7.12 -7.55 5.52
CA ASP A 232 -7.38 -8.95 5.88
C ASP A 232 -8.89 -9.26 5.90
N HIS A 233 -9.68 -8.35 6.47
CA HIS A 233 -11.14 -8.44 6.42
C HIS A 233 -11.68 -8.38 4.99
N LEU A 234 -11.11 -7.53 4.14
CA LEU A 234 -11.49 -7.44 2.72
C LEU A 234 -11.19 -8.76 2.01
N SER A 235 -10.03 -9.38 2.24
CA SER A 235 -9.70 -10.71 1.69
C SER A 235 -10.74 -11.76 2.09
N SER A 236 -11.10 -11.80 3.37
CA SER A 236 -12.11 -12.72 3.89
C SER A 236 -13.49 -12.49 3.23
N LEU A 237 -13.84 -11.24 2.93
CA LEU A 237 -15.07 -10.91 2.19
C LEU A 237 -15.00 -11.41 0.74
N PHE A 238 -13.87 -11.27 0.05
CA PHE A 238 -13.68 -11.84 -1.29
C PHE A 238 -13.90 -13.36 -1.30
N ASP A 239 -13.30 -14.08 -0.36
CA ASP A 239 -13.44 -15.54 -0.25
C ASP A 239 -14.90 -15.95 -0.04
N ASN A 240 -15.63 -15.21 0.79
CA ASN A 240 -17.06 -15.44 1.04
C ASN A 240 -17.91 -15.17 -0.21
N VAL A 241 -17.64 -14.10 -0.95
CA VAL A 241 -18.38 -13.76 -2.18
C VAL A 241 -18.11 -14.81 -3.27
N ILE A 242 -16.86 -15.22 -3.45
CA ILE A 242 -16.50 -16.28 -4.41
C ILE A 242 -17.20 -17.59 -4.04
N SER A 243 -17.14 -17.99 -2.76
CA SER A 243 -17.79 -19.21 -2.28
C SER A 243 -19.31 -19.17 -2.47
N ASN A 244 -19.94 -18.01 -2.21
CA ASN A 244 -21.38 -17.84 -2.44
C ASN A 244 -21.75 -17.91 -3.93
N ASN A 245 -20.92 -17.34 -4.80
CA ASN A 245 -21.13 -17.40 -6.24
C ASN A 245 -20.98 -18.85 -6.75
N LEU A 246 -19.94 -19.57 -6.31
CA LEU A 246 -19.75 -20.98 -6.62
C LEU A 246 -20.94 -21.81 -6.14
N ASN A 247 -21.40 -21.61 -4.89
CA ASN A 247 -22.56 -22.31 -4.36
C ASN A 247 -23.82 -22.04 -5.19
N THR A 248 -24.03 -20.80 -5.62
CA THR A 248 -25.14 -20.44 -6.53
C THR A 248 -25.03 -21.18 -7.86
N ILE A 249 -23.87 -21.13 -8.52
CA ILE A 249 -23.63 -21.83 -9.80
C ILE A 249 -23.86 -23.34 -9.66
N MET A 250 -23.32 -23.94 -8.59
CA MET A 250 -23.47 -25.38 -8.34
C MET A 250 -24.92 -25.77 -8.06
N LYS A 251 -25.66 -24.97 -7.29
CA LYS A 251 -27.10 -25.15 -7.09
C LYS A 251 -27.86 -25.08 -8.42
N THR A 252 -27.61 -24.05 -9.23
CA THR A 252 -28.29 -23.89 -10.53
C THR A 252 -27.99 -25.05 -11.47
N LEU A 253 -26.72 -25.45 -11.63
CA LEU A 253 -26.32 -26.55 -12.49
C LEU A 253 -26.91 -27.88 -12.01
N THR A 254 -26.89 -28.14 -10.70
CA THR A 254 -27.48 -29.35 -10.10
C THR A 254 -28.98 -29.39 -10.34
N SER A 255 -29.67 -28.27 -10.14
CA SER A 255 -31.11 -28.18 -10.36
C SER A 255 -31.51 -28.39 -11.83
N ILE A 256 -30.75 -27.81 -12.77
CA ILE A 256 -30.93 -28.09 -14.22
C ILE A 256 -30.70 -29.57 -14.51
N THR A 257 -29.65 -30.17 -13.93
CA THR A 257 -29.31 -31.58 -14.12
C THR A 257 -30.45 -32.49 -13.64
N ILE A 258 -31.00 -32.24 -12.45
CA ILE A 258 -32.13 -33.01 -11.90
C ILE A 258 -33.35 -32.95 -12.83
N ILE A 259 -33.69 -31.75 -13.31
CA ILE A 259 -34.85 -31.55 -14.21
C ILE A 259 -34.64 -32.29 -15.54
N LEU A 260 -33.45 -32.23 -16.13
CA LEU A 260 -33.13 -32.91 -17.40
C LEU A 260 -33.00 -34.43 -17.26
N THR A 261 -32.66 -34.92 -16.07
CA THR A 261 -32.52 -36.37 -15.81
C THR A 261 -33.88 -37.08 -15.86
N ILE A 262 -34.99 -36.40 -15.48
CA ILE A 262 -36.34 -37.00 -15.49
C ILE A 262 -36.77 -37.45 -16.91
N PRO A 263 -36.81 -36.58 -17.94
CA PRO A 263 -37.11 -37.02 -19.31
C PRO A 263 -36.12 -38.06 -19.83
N THR A 264 -34.85 -37.96 -19.45
CA THR A 264 -33.79 -38.88 -19.91
C THR A 264 -34.00 -40.29 -19.37
N ILE A 265 -34.32 -40.45 -18.08
CA ILE A 265 -34.61 -41.76 -17.49
C ILE A 265 -35.89 -42.35 -18.07
N VAL A 266 -36.97 -41.58 -18.15
CA VAL A 266 -38.25 -42.09 -18.66
C VAL A 266 -38.12 -42.45 -20.14
N GLY A 267 -37.52 -41.58 -20.96
CA GLY A 267 -37.25 -41.84 -22.37
C GLY A 267 -36.31 -43.04 -22.57
N GLY A 268 -35.29 -43.19 -21.73
CA GLY A 268 -34.39 -44.33 -21.72
C GLY A 268 -35.12 -45.66 -21.47
N LEU A 269 -36.00 -45.70 -20.45
CA LEU A 269 -36.82 -46.89 -20.15
C LEU A 269 -37.76 -47.25 -21.31
N TRP A 270 -38.39 -46.25 -21.96
CA TRP A 270 -39.24 -46.45 -23.14
C TRP A 270 -38.46 -46.84 -24.41
N GLY A 271 -37.17 -46.52 -24.46
CA GLY A 271 -36.27 -46.97 -25.54
C GLY A 271 -35.73 -48.39 -25.35
N MET A 272 -36.00 -49.04 -24.22
CA MET A 272 -35.61 -50.44 -24.00
C MET A 272 -36.57 -51.36 -24.73
N ASN A 273 -36.04 -52.37 -25.44
CA ASN A 273 -36.82 -53.41 -26.12
C ASN A 273 -37.41 -54.44 -25.14
N VAL A 274 -38.07 -53.97 -24.09
CA VAL A 274 -38.73 -54.78 -23.06
C VAL A 274 -40.22 -54.43 -23.08
N ARG A 275 -41.09 -55.45 -22.96
CA ARG A 275 -42.55 -55.22 -22.96
C ARG A 275 -42.94 -54.33 -21.79
N LEU A 276 -43.48 -53.15 -22.08
CA LEU A 276 -43.91 -52.19 -21.06
C LEU A 276 -45.43 -52.26 -20.84
N PRO A 277 -45.89 -52.00 -19.61
CA PRO A 277 -47.31 -51.80 -19.36
C PRO A 277 -47.79 -50.58 -20.17
N ILE A 278 -48.95 -50.69 -20.83
CA ILE A 278 -49.60 -49.63 -21.64
C ILE A 278 -48.97 -49.44 -23.04
N GLU A 279 -47.94 -50.20 -23.44
CA GLU A 279 -47.27 -50.09 -24.76
C GLU A 279 -48.22 -50.24 -25.96
N ASN A 280 -49.24 -51.09 -25.87
CA ASN A 280 -50.21 -51.34 -26.94
C ASN A 280 -51.37 -50.32 -27.00
N HIS A 281 -51.39 -49.30 -26.13
CA HIS A 281 -52.47 -48.31 -26.10
C HIS A 281 -52.22 -47.21 -27.16
N PRO A 282 -53.20 -46.81 -28.00
CA PRO A 282 -53.00 -45.82 -29.07
C PRO A 282 -52.49 -44.46 -28.60
N GLN A 283 -52.76 -44.10 -27.34
CA GLN A 283 -52.36 -42.83 -26.72
C GLN A 283 -51.16 -42.97 -25.75
N ALA A 284 -50.48 -44.12 -25.73
CA ALA A 284 -49.41 -44.43 -24.79
C ALA A 284 -48.29 -43.36 -24.78
N PHE A 285 -47.90 -42.87 -25.96
CA PHE A 285 -46.92 -41.80 -26.12
C PHE A 285 -47.37 -40.47 -25.51
N SER A 286 -48.63 -40.08 -25.72
CA SER A 286 -49.16 -38.83 -25.17
C SER A 286 -49.28 -38.88 -23.64
N ILE A 287 -49.64 -40.04 -23.10
CA ILE A 287 -49.74 -40.26 -21.64
C ILE A 287 -48.36 -40.19 -21.00
N SER A 288 -47.34 -40.84 -21.59
CA SER A 288 -45.98 -40.79 -21.07
C SER A 288 -45.37 -39.39 -21.15
N LEU A 289 -45.62 -38.66 -22.24
CA LEU A 289 -45.18 -37.27 -22.38
C LEU A 289 -45.80 -36.36 -21.30
N LEU A 290 -47.11 -36.47 -21.06
CA LEU A 290 -47.79 -35.71 -20.01
C LEU A 290 -47.24 -36.04 -18.61
N PHE A 291 -46.97 -37.32 -18.35
CA PHE A 291 -46.38 -37.77 -17.09
C PHE A 291 -44.97 -37.21 -16.86
N ILE A 292 -44.11 -37.21 -17.89
CA ILE A 292 -42.77 -36.60 -17.84
C ILE A 292 -42.87 -35.11 -17.52
N ILE A 293 -43.73 -34.38 -18.23
CA ILE A 293 -43.93 -32.94 -18.01
C ILE A 293 -44.41 -32.68 -16.57
N LEU A 294 -45.36 -33.47 -16.06
CA LEU A 294 -45.86 -33.36 -14.70
C LEU A 294 -44.74 -33.60 -13.67
N LEU A 295 -43.92 -34.64 -13.84
CA LEU A 295 -42.80 -34.94 -12.95
C LEU A 295 -41.73 -33.83 -12.99
N SER A 296 -41.38 -33.34 -14.18
CA SER A 296 -40.41 -32.24 -14.33
C SER A 296 -40.93 -30.94 -13.70
N LEU A 297 -42.22 -30.62 -13.83
CA LEU A 297 -42.84 -29.46 -13.18
C LEU A 297 -42.86 -29.61 -11.65
N LEU A 298 -43.15 -30.82 -11.15
CA LEU A 298 -43.18 -31.10 -9.72
C LEU A 298 -41.77 -31.01 -9.11
N ALA A 299 -40.75 -31.53 -9.81
CA ALA A 299 -39.35 -31.37 -9.43
C ALA A 299 -38.90 -29.91 -9.45
N TYR A 300 -39.25 -29.15 -10.50
CA TYR A 300 -38.97 -27.71 -10.57
C TYR A 300 -39.61 -26.96 -9.40
N TRP A 301 -40.89 -27.21 -9.11
CA TRP A 301 -41.59 -26.55 -8.02
C TRP A 301 -40.98 -26.88 -6.65
N TRP A 302 -40.60 -28.14 -6.42
CA TRP A 302 -39.92 -28.57 -5.21
C TRP A 302 -38.55 -27.92 -5.05
N LEU A 303 -37.75 -27.86 -6.12
CA LEU A 303 -36.42 -27.22 -6.11
C LEU A 303 -36.52 -25.71 -5.88
N LYS A 304 -37.49 -25.04 -6.52
CA LYS A 304 -37.74 -23.61 -6.35
C LYS A 304 -38.19 -23.27 -4.93
N LYS A 305 -39.02 -24.10 -4.31
CA LYS A 305 -39.49 -23.87 -2.93
C LYS A 305 -38.36 -23.96 -1.90
N ASN A 306 -37.29 -24.68 -2.21
CA ASN A 306 -36.17 -24.92 -1.30
C ASN A 306 -34.91 -24.07 -1.64
N ASP A 307 -35.05 -22.98 -2.40
CA ASP A 307 -33.96 -22.05 -2.76
C ASP A 307 -32.71 -22.75 -3.38
N TYR A 308 -32.96 -23.76 -4.23
CA TYR A 308 -31.94 -24.37 -5.10
C TYR A 308 -31.79 -23.63 -6.45
N PHE A 309 -32.50 -22.51 -6.61
CA PHE A 309 -32.45 -21.60 -7.75
C PHE A 309 -32.37 -20.17 -7.23
#